data_AF-A0A7C6PL02-F1
#
_entry.id   AF-A0A7C6PL02-F1
#
_cell.length_a   1.000
_cell.length_b   1.000
_cell.length_c   1.000
_cell.angle_alpha   90.00
_cell.angle_beta   90.00
_cell.angle_gamma   90.00
#
_symmetry.space_group_name_H-M   'P 1'
#
loop_
_entity.id
_entity.type
_entity.pdbx_description
1 polymer ?
#
loop_
_entity_poly.entity_id
_entity_poly.type
_entity_poly.pdbx_seq_one_letter_code
_entity_poly.pdbx_strand_id
1 'polypeptide(L)'
;MNDRRDDRPPFMLAPPVPPTPPAPPAPPAPPAPPAPLAARAGPAVEPAGEVVELHAPLRPEDVDRLRAGMRVLLTGELYAARDAAHARLYELLTAAPPGAGTPTPATPGLPFDLRGAVVYYVGPTPPPPGRVIGSAGPTTAGRMDRFTPALIRAGIRGMIGKGSRSAAVKQAMQQYGAVYFAAVGGAGVLLARHIKEVETIAYEDLGPEAIRRLWVEKFPVIVAIDRYGSDLYAMARSAWRSRGENRAGGS
;
A
#
# COMPACT_ATOMS: atom_id res chain seq x y z
N MET A 1 55.26 -56.30 15.51
CA MET A 1 54.21 -55.31 15.82
C MET A 1 54.20 -54.26 14.73
N ASN A 2 53.38 -54.42 13.69
CA ASN A 2 53.16 -53.40 12.66
C ASN A 2 51.86 -52.68 13.05
N ASP A 3 51.96 -51.45 13.52
CA ASP A 3 50.82 -50.65 13.94
C ASP A 3 50.17 -49.99 12.71
N ARG A 4 48.95 -50.44 12.40
CA ARG A 4 48.05 -49.80 11.45
C ARG A 4 47.25 -48.75 12.22
N ARG A 5 47.41 -47.47 11.86
CA ARG A 5 46.49 -46.32 12.05
C ARG A 5 47.31 -45.09 11.60
N ASP A 6 46.92 -44.25 10.65
CA ASP A 6 45.66 -43.50 10.52
C ASP A 6 45.59 -42.95 9.07
N ASP A 7 44.88 -43.63 8.16
CA ASP A 7 44.61 -43.18 6.78
C ASP A 7 43.35 -42.30 6.76
N ARG A 8 43.45 -41.07 7.27
CA ARG A 8 42.39 -40.06 7.07
C ARG A 8 42.85 -39.03 6.04
N PRO A 9 42.10 -38.81 4.95
CA PRO A 9 42.46 -37.81 3.94
C PRO A 9 42.41 -36.40 4.54
N PRO A 10 43.30 -35.49 4.13
CA PRO A 10 43.32 -34.13 4.64
C PRO A 10 42.00 -33.40 4.31
N PHE A 11 41.41 -32.74 5.30
CA PHE A 11 40.27 -31.84 5.12
C PHE A 11 40.64 -30.78 4.08
N MET A 12 40.01 -30.83 2.90
CA MET A 12 40.02 -29.73 1.94
C MET A 12 39.41 -28.50 2.64
N LEU A 13 40.23 -27.48 2.88
CA LEU A 13 39.75 -26.16 3.30
C LEU A 13 38.74 -25.65 2.26
N ALA A 14 37.53 -25.34 2.72
CA ALA A 14 36.54 -24.66 1.90
C ALA A 14 37.12 -23.33 1.38
N PRO A 15 36.86 -22.94 0.12
CA PRO A 15 37.33 -21.67 -0.41
C PRO A 15 36.79 -20.50 0.42
N PRO A 16 37.54 -19.39 0.54
CA PRO A 16 37.13 -18.25 1.33
C PRO A 16 35.80 -17.69 0.83
N VAL A 17 34.87 -17.45 1.75
CA VAL A 17 33.60 -16.79 1.47
C VAL A 17 33.92 -15.39 0.92
N PRO A 18 33.38 -14.99 -0.25
CA PRO A 18 33.62 -13.66 -0.78
C PRO A 18 33.11 -12.59 0.19
N PRO A 19 33.78 -11.42 0.26
CA PRO A 19 33.36 -10.35 1.15
C PRO A 19 31.93 -9.91 0.80
N THR A 20 31.10 -9.72 1.83
CA THR A 20 29.75 -9.17 1.67
C THR A 20 29.85 -7.82 0.97
N PRO A 21 29.07 -7.57 -0.11
CA PRO A 21 29.08 -6.27 -0.77
C PRO A 21 28.69 -5.17 0.24
N PRO A 22 29.26 -3.96 0.10
CA PRO A 22 28.90 -2.85 0.98
C PRO A 22 27.40 -2.59 0.91
N ALA A 23 26.80 -2.31 2.07
CA ALA A 23 25.39 -1.94 2.15
C ALA A 23 25.15 -0.75 1.19
N PRO A 24 24.04 -0.75 0.42
CA PRO A 24 23.73 0.35 -0.47
C PRO A 24 23.65 1.66 0.33
N PRO A 25 24.06 2.80 -0.26
CA PRO A 25 24.00 4.09 0.42
C PRO A 25 22.57 4.36 0.88
N ALA A 26 22.43 4.93 2.07
CA ALA A 26 21.14 5.36 2.58
C ALA A 26 20.45 6.24 1.52
N PRO A 27 19.18 5.99 1.17
CA PRO A 27 18.50 6.77 0.14
C PRO A 27 18.47 8.24 0.56
N PRO A 28 18.55 9.17 -0.41
CA PRO A 28 18.48 10.60 -0.11
C PRO A 28 17.19 10.91 0.66
N ALA A 29 17.29 11.83 1.61
CA ALA A 29 16.13 12.31 2.35
C ALA A 29 15.04 12.76 1.36
N PRO A 30 13.76 12.38 1.58
CA PRO A 30 12.69 12.79 0.69
C PRO A 30 12.67 14.33 0.58
N PRO A 31 12.34 14.89 -0.60
CA PRO A 31 12.22 16.33 -0.75
C PRO A 31 11.24 16.88 0.29
N ALA A 32 11.55 18.07 0.81
CA ALA A 32 10.70 18.74 1.77
C ALA A 32 9.26 18.80 1.24
N PRO A 33 8.25 18.50 2.08
CA PRO A 33 6.87 18.55 1.65
C PRO A 33 6.54 19.96 1.12
N PRO A 34 5.80 20.08 0.02
CA PRO A 34 5.32 21.39 -0.43
C PRO A 34 4.50 22.05 0.68
N ALA A 35 4.46 23.39 0.68
CA ALA A 35 3.69 24.16 1.63
C ALA A 35 2.25 23.61 1.74
N PRO A 36 1.67 23.52 2.95
CA PRO A 36 0.35 22.94 3.14
C PRO A 36 -0.66 23.70 2.28
N LEU A 37 -1.33 22.96 1.39
CA LEU A 37 -2.48 23.51 0.66
C LEU A 37 -3.54 23.88 1.70
N ALA A 38 -4.12 25.08 1.60
CA ALA A 38 -5.20 25.50 2.50
C ALA A 38 -6.29 24.42 2.54
N ALA A 39 -6.67 23.99 3.74
CA ALA A 39 -7.69 22.97 3.93
C ALA A 39 -8.99 23.42 3.24
N ARG A 40 -9.31 22.80 2.11
CA ARG A 40 -10.60 23.03 1.45
C ARG A 40 -11.59 22.09 2.12
N ALA A 41 -12.46 22.63 2.96
CA ALA A 41 -13.61 21.88 3.45
C ALA A 41 -14.36 21.32 2.23
N GLY A 42 -14.42 20.00 2.10
CA GLY A 42 -15.30 19.37 1.12
C GLY A 42 -16.75 19.77 1.42
N PRO A 43 -17.66 19.80 0.44
CA PRO A 43 -19.07 20.08 0.71
C PRO A 43 -19.59 19.11 1.78
N ALA A 44 -20.45 19.63 2.66
CA ALA A 44 -21.08 18.87 3.73
C ALA A 44 -21.82 17.67 3.14
N VAL A 45 -21.45 16.47 3.54
CA VAL A 45 -22.17 15.24 3.19
C VAL A 45 -22.75 14.71 4.49
N GLU A 46 -24.08 14.66 4.54
CA GLU A 46 -24.87 13.94 5.53
C GLU A 46 -24.36 12.49 5.64
N PRO A 47 -23.87 12.00 6.79
CA PRO A 47 -23.44 10.62 6.89
C PRO A 47 -24.57 9.78 7.51
N ALA A 48 -25.09 8.79 6.78
CA ALA A 48 -25.37 7.44 7.32
C ALA A 48 -26.09 6.54 6.30
N GLY A 49 -25.42 5.46 5.88
CA GLY A 49 -26.09 4.23 5.43
C GLY A 49 -25.83 3.80 3.99
N GLU A 50 -25.53 4.72 3.08
CA GLU A 50 -25.40 4.37 1.66
C GLU A 50 -24.04 3.71 1.37
N VAL A 51 -24.10 2.55 0.71
CA VAL A 51 -22.94 1.83 0.21
C VAL A 51 -22.69 2.29 -1.22
N VAL A 52 -21.51 2.86 -1.48
CA VAL A 52 -21.15 3.33 -2.82
C VAL A 52 -20.46 2.21 -3.59
N GLU A 53 -20.94 1.92 -4.79
CA GLU A 53 -20.26 1.02 -5.72
C GLU A 53 -19.32 1.80 -6.63
N LEU A 54 -18.07 1.35 -6.72
CA LEU A 54 -17.02 1.97 -7.54
C LEU A 54 -16.35 0.93 -8.43
N HIS A 55 -15.93 1.37 -9.61
CA HIS A 55 -15.13 0.57 -10.53
C HIS A 55 -13.68 1.05 -10.55
N ALA A 56 -12.73 0.12 -10.45
CA ALA A 56 -11.32 0.39 -10.66
C ALA A 56 -10.94 0.15 -12.14
N PRO A 57 -10.07 0.99 -12.75
CA PRO A 57 -9.36 2.12 -12.15
C PRO A 57 -10.29 3.30 -11.81
N LEU A 58 -9.99 3.99 -10.71
CA LEU A 58 -10.79 5.11 -10.22
C LEU A 58 -10.62 6.34 -11.11
N ARG A 59 -11.73 7.05 -11.36
CA ARG A 59 -11.70 8.35 -12.04
C ARG A 59 -11.61 9.49 -11.01
N PRO A 60 -11.17 10.70 -11.39
CA PRO A 60 -11.16 11.85 -10.49
C PRO A 60 -12.51 12.08 -9.80
N GLU A 61 -13.60 11.96 -10.55
CA GLU A 61 -14.96 12.22 -10.07
C GLU A 61 -15.40 11.19 -9.03
N ASP A 62 -14.90 9.95 -9.14
CA ASP A 62 -15.14 8.91 -8.16
C ASP A 62 -14.49 9.25 -6.81
N VAL A 63 -13.32 9.87 -6.82
CA VAL A 63 -12.60 10.29 -5.59
C VAL A 63 -13.25 11.51 -4.95
N ASP A 64 -13.76 12.45 -5.76
CA ASP A 64 -14.31 13.73 -5.30
C ASP A 64 -15.61 13.58 -4.49
N ARG A 65 -16.39 12.55 -4.80
CA ARG A 65 -17.62 12.24 -4.04
C ARG A 65 -17.39 11.48 -2.74
N LEU A 66 -16.18 10.96 -2.48
CA LEU A 66 -15.91 10.17 -1.28
C LEU A 66 -15.63 11.04 -0.06
N ARG A 67 -16.09 10.58 1.10
CA ARG A 67 -15.86 11.16 2.43
C ARG A 67 -15.44 10.09 3.41
N ALA A 68 -14.61 10.47 4.38
CA ALA A 68 -14.22 9.58 5.46
C ALA A 68 -15.44 8.99 6.18
N GLY A 69 -15.44 7.67 6.39
CA GLY A 69 -16.54 6.91 7.00
C GLY A 69 -17.49 6.24 6.00
N MET A 70 -17.47 6.61 4.72
CA MET A 70 -18.30 5.97 3.69
C MET A 70 -17.89 4.51 3.45
N ARG A 71 -18.88 3.64 3.22
CA ARG A 71 -18.68 2.24 2.83
C ARG A 71 -18.64 2.15 1.31
N VAL A 72 -17.68 1.41 0.79
CA VAL A 72 -17.47 1.25 -0.65
C VAL A 72 -17.37 -0.22 -1.02
N LEU A 73 -17.99 -0.60 -2.13
CA LEU A 73 -17.80 -1.87 -2.80
C LEU A 73 -17.02 -1.63 -4.09
N LEU A 74 -15.79 -2.14 -4.16
CA LEU A 74 -14.92 -2.00 -5.33
C LEU A 74 -15.05 -3.21 -6.25
N THR A 75 -15.22 -2.96 -7.55
CA THR A 75 -15.18 -3.99 -8.60
C THR A 75 -14.15 -3.59 -9.66
N GLY A 76 -13.34 -4.53 -10.13
CA GLY A 76 -12.32 -4.29 -11.16
C GLY A 76 -10.92 -4.63 -10.69
N GLU A 77 -9.92 -3.98 -11.29
CA GLU A 77 -8.50 -4.31 -11.07
C GLU A 77 -7.91 -3.63 -9.83
N LEU A 78 -7.34 -4.43 -8.94
CA LEU A 78 -6.49 -3.98 -7.84
C LEU A 78 -5.07 -4.52 -8.03
N TYR A 79 -4.08 -3.79 -7.54
CA TYR A 79 -2.69 -4.24 -7.54
C TYR A 79 -2.21 -4.54 -6.13
N ALA A 80 -1.95 -5.81 -5.83
CA ALA A 80 -1.27 -6.18 -4.60
C ALA A 80 0.19 -5.75 -4.68
N ALA A 81 0.61 -4.87 -3.78
CA ALA A 81 2.00 -4.48 -3.64
C ALA A 81 2.27 -4.03 -2.21
N ARG A 82 3.44 -4.37 -1.67
CA ARG A 82 3.89 -3.93 -0.34
C ARG A 82 5.38 -3.56 -0.35
N ASP A 83 6.00 -3.52 0.82
CA ASP A 83 7.33 -3.01 1.14
C ASP A 83 8.36 -3.03 -0.02
N ALA A 84 8.79 -4.20 -0.49
CA ALA A 84 9.85 -4.31 -1.52
C ALA A 84 9.38 -3.90 -2.93
N ALA A 85 8.14 -4.23 -3.30
CA ALA A 85 7.57 -3.79 -4.58
C ALA A 85 7.41 -2.26 -4.64
N HIS A 86 7.02 -1.62 -3.54
CA HIS A 86 6.94 -0.15 -3.46
C HIS A 86 8.32 0.50 -3.62
N ALA A 87 9.36 -0.11 -3.05
CA ALA A 87 10.73 0.38 -3.20
C ALA A 87 11.16 0.38 -4.68
N ARG A 88 10.97 -0.73 -5.40
CA ARG A 88 11.31 -0.82 -6.83
C ARG A 88 10.49 0.12 -7.71
N LEU A 89 9.18 0.25 -7.45
CA LEU A 89 8.35 1.22 -8.17
C LEU A 89 8.83 2.66 -7.92
N TYR A 90 9.19 2.98 -6.68
CA TYR A 90 9.74 4.29 -6.32
C TYR A 90 11.09 4.56 -7.00
N GLU A 91 11.99 3.59 -7.03
CA GLU A 91 13.26 3.69 -7.77
C GLU A 91 13.02 3.99 -9.25
N LEU A 92 12.11 3.26 -9.91
CA LEU A 92 11.75 3.53 -11.31
C LEU A 92 11.22 4.97 -11.52
N LEU A 93 10.39 5.46 -10.59
CA LEU A 93 9.84 6.82 -10.67
C LEU A 93 10.88 7.92 -10.38
N THR A 94 11.94 7.60 -9.65
CA THR A 94 12.97 8.58 -9.23
C THR A 94 14.25 8.51 -10.03
N ALA A 95 14.48 7.41 -10.76
CA ALA A 95 15.62 7.24 -11.66
C ALA A 95 15.51 8.08 -12.95
N ALA A 96 14.39 8.74 -13.20
CA ALA A 96 14.27 9.70 -14.30
C ALA A 96 15.27 10.85 -14.14
N PRO A 97 16.01 11.26 -15.20
CA PRO A 97 17.01 12.31 -15.11
C PRO A 97 16.45 13.62 -14.53
N PRO A 98 17.20 14.36 -13.70
CA PRO A 98 16.80 15.69 -13.26
C PRO A 98 16.53 16.59 -14.48
N GLY A 99 15.28 17.05 -14.64
CA GLY A 99 14.86 17.91 -15.77
C GLY A 99 13.95 17.22 -16.79
N ALA A 100 13.82 15.88 -16.76
CA ALA A 100 12.62 15.24 -17.27
C ALA A 100 11.48 15.65 -16.31
N GLY A 101 10.33 16.07 -16.82
CA GLY A 101 9.22 16.55 -15.99
C GLY A 101 8.69 15.51 -15.00
N THR A 102 7.55 15.80 -14.38
CA THR A 102 6.86 14.81 -13.53
C THR A 102 6.73 13.48 -14.29
N PRO A 103 7.21 12.34 -13.75
CA PRO A 103 7.11 11.04 -14.42
C PRO A 103 5.68 10.82 -14.90
N THR A 104 5.53 10.68 -16.21
CA THR A 104 4.20 10.51 -16.81
C THR A 104 3.80 9.04 -16.74
N PRO A 105 2.50 8.71 -16.79
CA PRO A 105 2.00 7.35 -16.71
C PRO A 105 2.52 6.37 -17.77
N ALA A 106 3.13 6.89 -18.84
CA ALA A 106 3.78 6.13 -19.89
C ALA A 106 5.30 6.00 -19.68
N THR A 107 5.80 6.20 -18.45
CA THR A 107 7.21 5.99 -18.12
C THR A 107 7.60 4.56 -18.49
N PRO A 108 8.52 4.36 -19.45
CA PRO A 108 8.96 3.04 -19.85
C PRO A 108 9.45 2.23 -18.64
N GLY A 109 8.97 0.99 -18.48
CA GLY A 109 9.42 0.07 -17.43
C GLY A 109 8.52 -0.02 -16.19
N LEU A 110 7.45 0.77 -16.08
CA LEU A 110 6.44 0.52 -15.05
C LEU A 110 5.67 -0.78 -15.34
N PRO A 111 5.43 -1.63 -14.34
CA PRO A 111 4.79 -2.94 -14.55
C PRO A 111 3.27 -2.87 -14.77
N PHE A 112 2.64 -1.71 -14.52
CA PHE A 112 1.23 -1.44 -14.79
C PHE A 112 0.98 0.07 -14.86
N ASP A 113 -0.17 0.47 -15.42
CA ASP A 113 -0.57 1.88 -15.47
C ASP A 113 -1.01 2.35 -14.08
N LEU A 114 -0.32 3.38 -13.57
CA LEU A 114 -0.64 3.96 -12.26
C LEU A 114 -1.90 4.82 -12.29
N ARG A 115 -2.38 5.31 -13.45
CA ARG A 115 -3.53 6.22 -13.55
C ARG A 115 -4.79 5.59 -13.00
N GLY A 116 -5.30 6.15 -11.91
CA GLY A 116 -6.53 5.64 -11.29
C GLY A 116 -6.33 4.30 -10.59
N ALA A 117 -5.12 3.75 -10.59
CA ALA A 117 -4.85 2.45 -10.00
C ALA A 117 -5.17 2.46 -8.50
N VAL A 118 -5.63 1.29 -8.03
CA VAL A 118 -5.89 1.03 -6.63
C VAL A 118 -4.89 0.01 -6.14
N VAL A 119 -4.02 0.42 -5.22
CA VAL A 119 -2.97 -0.43 -4.66
C VAL A 119 -3.44 -1.03 -3.35
N TYR A 120 -3.52 -2.37 -3.29
CA TYR A 120 -3.84 -3.11 -2.09
C TYR A 120 -2.56 -3.56 -1.36
N TYR A 121 -2.36 -3.07 -0.15
CA TYR A 121 -1.23 -3.46 0.68
C TYR A 121 -1.50 -4.82 1.34
N VAL A 122 -1.18 -5.87 0.61
CA VAL A 122 -1.40 -7.26 1.00
C VAL A 122 -0.23 -8.15 0.58
N GLY A 123 0.09 -9.14 1.42
CA GLY A 123 0.91 -10.28 1.03
C GLY A 123 0.04 -11.52 1.18
N PRO A 124 -0.64 -11.97 0.11
CA PRO A 124 -1.60 -13.07 0.21
C PRO A 124 -0.89 -14.38 0.54
N THR A 125 -1.52 -15.23 1.35
CA THR A 125 -1.00 -16.58 1.59
C THR A 125 -1.22 -17.48 0.38
N PRO A 126 -0.50 -18.61 0.26
CA PRO A 126 -0.76 -19.57 -0.80
C PRO A 126 -2.24 -19.99 -0.86
N PRO A 127 -2.79 -20.21 -2.07
CA PRO A 127 -4.17 -20.66 -2.22
C PRO A 127 -4.36 -22.08 -1.68
N PRO A 128 -5.43 -22.35 -0.90
CA PRO A 128 -5.85 -23.72 -0.64
C PRO A 128 -6.42 -24.36 -1.92
N PRO A 129 -6.55 -25.70 -1.98
CA PRO A 129 -7.12 -26.39 -3.13
C PRO A 129 -8.48 -25.81 -3.55
N GLY A 130 -8.65 -25.54 -4.86
CA GLY A 130 -9.89 -25.01 -5.42
C GLY A 130 -10.16 -23.53 -5.15
N ARG A 131 -9.20 -22.75 -4.65
CA ARG A 131 -9.29 -21.29 -4.54
C ARG A 131 -8.21 -20.57 -5.34
N VAL A 132 -8.53 -19.36 -5.75
CA VAL A 132 -7.62 -18.49 -6.52
C VAL A 132 -6.57 -17.79 -5.65
N ILE A 133 -6.86 -17.62 -4.36
CA ILE A 133 -5.99 -16.94 -3.41
C ILE A 133 -6.21 -17.46 -1.99
N GLY A 134 -5.16 -17.40 -1.16
CA GLY A 134 -5.25 -17.67 0.27
C GLY A 134 -5.83 -16.48 1.05
N SER A 135 -5.52 -16.38 2.35
CA SER A 135 -5.93 -15.23 3.15
C SER A 135 -5.29 -13.95 2.59
N ALA A 136 -6.14 -12.95 2.32
CA ALA A 136 -5.73 -11.68 1.73
C ALA A 136 -6.00 -10.55 2.72
N GLY A 137 -5.39 -10.60 3.90
CA GLY A 137 -5.54 -9.58 4.95
C GLY A 137 -4.62 -8.37 4.73
N PRO A 138 -5.07 -7.14 5.05
CA PRO A 138 -4.27 -5.94 4.85
C PRO A 138 -3.05 -5.91 5.77
N THR A 139 -1.97 -5.30 5.29
CA THR A 139 -0.82 -4.95 6.11
C THR A 139 -0.83 -3.49 6.56
N THR A 140 0.02 -3.16 7.54
CA THR A 140 0.17 -1.80 8.08
C THR A 140 0.64 -0.85 6.99
N ALA A 141 -0.20 0.11 6.63
CA ALA A 141 0.02 1.04 5.51
C ALA A 141 1.21 1.98 5.72
N GLY A 142 1.50 2.36 6.97
CA GLY A 142 2.57 3.30 7.31
C GLY A 142 3.96 2.88 6.81
N ARG A 143 4.21 1.59 6.57
CA ARG A 143 5.50 1.11 6.06
C ARG A 143 5.80 1.56 4.63
N MET A 144 4.77 1.92 3.86
CA MET A 144 4.90 2.38 2.48
C MET A 144 4.87 3.92 2.38
N ASP A 145 4.73 4.65 3.49
CA ASP A 145 4.52 6.10 3.48
C ASP A 145 5.66 6.90 2.85
N ARG A 146 6.90 6.41 2.94
CA ARG A 146 8.05 7.07 2.29
C ARG A 146 7.99 7.03 0.76
N PHE A 147 7.34 6.01 0.18
CA PHE A 147 7.23 5.82 -1.26
C PHE A 147 5.94 6.40 -1.84
N THR A 148 4.88 6.36 -1.03
CA THR A 148 3.51 6.63 -1.45
C THR A 148 3.31 8.02 -2.09
N PRO A 149 3.88 9.14 -1.62
CA PRO A 149 3.69 10.45 -2.25
C PRO A 149 4.11 10.50 -3.72
N ALA A 150 5.22 9.83 -4.07
CA ALA A 150 5.70 9.76 -5.45
C ALA A 150 4.74 8.94 -6.33
N LEU A 151 4.23 7.82 -5.80
CA LEU A 151 3.25 6.98 -6.49
C LEU A 151 1.92 7.71 -6.72
N ILE A 152 1.44 8.47 -5.73
CA ILE A 152 0.22 9.29 -5.83
C ILE A 152 0.41 10.35 -6.91
N ARG A 153 1.55 11.06 -6.90
CA ARG A 153 1.90 12.03 -7.94
C ARG A 153 1.94 11.40 -9.34
N ALA A 154 2.39 10.16 -9.44
CA ALA A 154 2.47 9.41 -10.70
C ALA A 154 1.11 8.86 -11.18
N GLY A 155 0.08 8.84 -10.33
CA GLY A 155 -1.30 8.62 -10.77
C GLY A 155 -2.15 7.69 -9.90
N ILE A 156 -1.60 7.01 -8.88
CA ILE A 156 -2.42 6.13 -8.05
C ILE A 156 -3.50 6.94 -7.35
N ARG A 157 -4.74 6.44 -7.37
CA ARG A 157 -5.89 7.14 -6.76
C ARG A 157 -6.47 6.40 -5.58
N GLY A 158 -6.28 5.10 -5.49
CA GLY A 158 -6.76 4.31 -4.36
C GLY A 158 -5.61 3.59 -3.66
N MET A 159 -5.71 3.51 -2.34
CA MET A 159 -4.82 2.70 -1.52
C MET A 159 -5.66 1.94 -0.50
N ILE A 160 -5.41 0.65 -0.31
CA ILE A 160 -6.14 -0.17 0.64
C ILE A 160 -5.15 -0.76 1.66
N GLY A 161 -5.42 -0.60 2.96
CA GLY A 161 -4.53 -1.12 4.00
C GLY A 161 -5.14 -1.06 5.40
N LYS A 162 -4.30 -1.11 6.43
CA LYS A 162 -4.69 -0.84 7.83
C LYS A 162 -3.77 0.18 8.49
N GLY A 163 -4.33 0.90 9.46
CA GLY A 163 -3.60 1.87 10.28
C GLY A 163 -3.57 3.28 9.67
N SER A 164 -3.10 4.24 10.46
CA SER A 164 -2.99 5.64 10.07
C SER A 164 -1.87 5.87 9.03
N ARG A 165 -1.96 7.00 8.32
CA ARG A 165 -0.97 7.46 7.33
C ARG A 165 -0.27 8.74 7.81
N SER A 166 0.94 8.96 7.34
CA SER A 166 1.75 10.16 7.60
C SER A 166 1.12 11.43 7.02
N ALA A 167 1.55 12.59 7.54
CA ALA A 167 1.13 13.89 7.02
C ALA A 167 1.52 14.08 5.54
N ALA A 168 2.71 13.63 5.14
CA ALA A 168 3.18 13.71 3.76
C ALA A 168 2.25 12.97 2.77
N VAL A 169 1.77 11.78 3.16
CA VAL A 169 0.80 11.03 2.34
C VAL A 169 -0.53 11.77 2.24
N LYS A 170 -1.05 12.27 3.36
CA LYS A 170 -2.32 13.05 3.38
C LYS A 170 -2.24 14.32 2.53
N GLN A 171 -1.10 15.00 2.54
CA GLN A 171 -0.86 16.17 1.71
C GLN A 171 -0.84 15.79 0.23
N ALA A 172 -0.12 14.73 -0.14
CA ALA A 172 -0.11 14.23 -1.51
C ALA A 172 -1.53 13.80 -1.98
N MET A 173 -2.31 13.15 -1.12
CA MET A 173 -3.70 12.77 -1.41
C MET A 173 -4.58 13.99 -1.74
N GLN A 174 -4.44 15.07 -0.97
CA GLN A 174 -5.19 16.32 -1.20
C GLN A 174 -4.74 17.00 -2.50
N GLN A 175 -3.43 17.05 -2.74
CA GLN A 175 -2.83 17.73 -3.88
C GLN A 175 -3.14 17.04 -5.22
N TYR A 176 -3.04 15.72 -5.28
CA TYR A 176 -3.15 14.96 -6.53
C TYR A 176 -4.48 14.19 -6.67
N GLY A 177 -5.31 14.18 -5.63
CA GLY A 177 -6.64 13.56 -5.65
C GLY A 177 -6.60 12.04 -5.52
N ALA A 178 -6.33 11.57 -4.30
CA ALA A 178 -6.36 10.16 -3.94
C ALA A 178 -7.15 9.90 -2.65
N VAL A 179 -7.56 8.64 -2.46
CA VAL A 179 -8.32 8.16 -1.31
C VAL A 179 -7.60 6.97 -0.67
N TYR A 180 -7.66 6.90 0.66
CA TYR A 180 -7.16 5.75 1.41
C TYR A 180 -8.32 5.03 2.07
N PHE A 181 -8.41 3.75 1.77
CA PHE A 181 -9.41 2.83 2.26
C PHE A 181 -8.85 1.95 3.37
N ALA A 182 -9.59 1.82 4.46
CA ALA A 182 -9.39 0.76 5.43
C ALA A 182 -10.06 -0.51 4.93
N ALA A 183 -9.27 -1.57 4.78
CA ALA A 183 -9.81 -2.92 4.71
C ALA A 183 -10.17 -3.40 6.11
N VAL A 184 -11.23 -4.22 6.22
CA VAL A 184 -11.68 -4.75 7.50
C VAL A 184 -10.60 -5.69 8.08
N GLY A 185 -9.91 -5.22 9.13
CA GLY A 185 -8.84 -5.98 9.78
C GLY A 185 -9.36 -7.28 10.38
N GLY A 186 -8.59 -8.37 10.25
CA GLY A 186 -8.99 -9.70 10.72
C GLY A 186 -9.91 -10.48 9.76
N ALA A 187 -10.41 -9.83 8.70
CA ALA A 187 -11.32 -10.43 7.73
C ALA A 187 -10.61 -10.96 6.46
N GLY A 188 -9.34 -11.35 6.53
CA GLY A 188 -8.53 -11.72 5.35
C GLY A 188 -9.11 -12.87 4.52
N VAL A 189 -9.76 -13.84 5.17
CA VAL A 189 -10.47 -14.94 4.50
C VAL A 189 -11.76 -14.46 3.83
N LEU A 190 -12.44 -13.47 4.41
CA LEU A 190 -13.65 -12.88 3.83
C LEU A 190 -13.29 -12.03 2.61
N LEU A 191 -12.27 -11.18 2.72
CA LEU A 191 -11.76 -10.38 1.60
C LEU A 191 -11.31 -11.25 0.42
N ALA A 192 -10.68 -12.40 0.70
CA ALA A 192 -10.27 -13.35 -0.33
C ALA A 192 -11.44 -13.89 -1.18
N ARG A 193 -12.68 -13.95 -0.65
CA ARG A 193 -13.86 -14.41 -1.41
C ARG A 193 -14.29 -13.44 -2.51
N HIS A 194 -13.89 -12.18 -2.39
CA HIS A 194 -14.16 -11.13 -3.36
C HIS A 194 -13.11 -11.08 -4.47
N ILE A 195 -11.97 -11.76 -4.30
CA ILE A 195 -10.92 -11.86 -5.31
C ILE A 195 -11.25 -13.05 -6.21
N LYS A 196 -11.39 -12.80 -7.51
CA LYS A 196 -11.79 -13.81 -8.51
C LYS A 196 -10.62 -14.29 -9.34
N GLU A 197 -9.62 -13.44 -9.56
CA GLU A 197 -8.43 -13.78 -10.34
C GLU A 197 -7.19 -13.17 -9.69
N VAL A 198 -6.06 -13.85 -9.86
CA VAL A 198 -4.75 -13.41 -9.38
C VAL A 198 -3.71 -13.74 -10.43
N GLU A 199 -2.96 -12.73 -10.85
CA GLU A 199 -1.85 -12.88 -11.79
C GLU A 199 -0.63 -12.15 -11.21
N THR A 200 0.53 -12.82 -11.18
CA THR A 200 1.79 -12.14 -10.87
C THR A 200 2.25 -11.39 -12.12
N ILE A 201 2.34 -10.06 -12.04
CA ILE A 201 2.67 -9.23 -13.21
C ILE A 201 4.09 -8.64 -13.16
N ALA A 202 4.73 -8.61 -11.99
CA ALA A 202 6.11 -8.18 -11.86
C ALA A 202 6.76 -8.64 -10.55
N TYR A 203 8.09 -8.65 -10.57
CA TYR A 203 8.96 -8.91 -9.42
C TYR A 203 8.67 -10.26 -8.75
N GLU A 204 8.53 -11.31 -9.55
CA GLU A 204 8.28 -12.68 -9.08
C GLU A 204 9.34 -13.14 -8.07
N ASP A 205 10.58 -12.64 -8.22
CA ASP A 205 11.70 -12.86 -7.30
C ASP A 205 11.43 -12.37 -5.86
N LEU A 206 10.45 -11.47 -5.66
CA LEU A 206 10.03 -10.99 -4.33
C LEU A 206 9.01 -11.92 -3.65
N GLY A 207 8.60 -13.01 -4.30
CA GLY A 207 7.70 -14.03 -3.73
C GLY A 207 6.37 -13.44 -3.22
N PRO A 208 6.09 -13.47 -1.89
CA PRO A 208 4.88 -12.88 -1.32
C PRO A 208 4.74 -11.36 -1.50
N GLU A 209 5.82 -10.65 -1.85
CA GLU A 209 5.79 -9.21 -2.13
C GLU A 209 5.79 -8.86 -3.62
N ALA A 210 5.76 -9.86 -4.49
CA ALA A 210 5.61 -9.65 -5.93
C ALA A 210 4.34 -8.83 -6.23
N ILE A 211 4.38 -8.06 -7.32
CA ILE A 211 3.22 -7.30 -7.74
C ILE A 211 2.24 -8.27 -8.39
N ARG A 212 1.02 -8.33 -7.83
CA ARG A 212 -0.06 -9.17 -8.37
C ARG A 212 -1.22 -8.31 -8.82
N ARG A 213 -1.72 -8.54 -10.03
CA ARG A 213 -3.00 -8.03 -10.51
C ARG A 213 -4.10 -8.91 -9.95
N LEU A 214 -5.08 -8.28 -9.32
CA LEU A 214 -6.24 -8.94 -8.72
C LEU A 214 -7.50 -8.44 -9.41
N TRP A 215 -8.31 -9.35 -9.97
CA TRP A 215 -9.69 -9.00 -10.32
C TRP A 215 -10.57 -9.20 -9.10
N VAL A 216 -11.31 -8.16 -8.69
CA VAL A 216 -12.20 -8.23 -7.54
C VAL A 216 -13.64 -7.88 -7.89
N GLU A 217 -14.58 -8.44 -7.15
CA GLU A 217 -16.01 -8.13 -7.27
C GLU A 217 -16.59 -7.77 -5.90
N LYS A 218 -17.21 -6.58 -5.83
CA LYS A 218 -17.84 -6.05 -4.62
C LYS A 218 -16.92 -6.14 -3.40
N PHE A 219 -15.64 -5.84 -3.58
CA PHE A 219 -14.63 -5.89 -2.53
C PHE A 219 -14.90 -4.80 -1.48
N PRO A 220 -15.21 -5.18 -0.22
CA PRO A 220 -15.70 -4.24 0.77
C PRO A 220 -14.58 -3.46 1.44
N VAL A 221 -14.68 -2.13 1.40
CA VAL A 221 -13.75 -1.23 2.09
C VAL A 221 -14.48 -0.02 2.70
N ILE A 222 -13.80 0.69 3.60
CA ILE A 222 -14.29 1.93 4.21
C ILE A 222 -13.33 3.06 3.86
N VAL A 223 -13.83 4.22 3.47
CA VAL A 223 -13.00 5.42 3.27
C VAL A 223 -12.43 5.82 4.62
N ALA A 224 -11.14 5.64 4.81
CA ALA A 224 -10.45 6.00 6.05
C ALA A 224 -9.91 7.43 6.00
N ILE A 225 -9.36 7.82 4.85
CA ILE A 225 -8.92 9.20 4.60
C ILE A 225 -9.42 9.62 3.22
N ASP A 226 -10.17 10.71 3.16
CA ASP A 226 -10.66 11.27 1.89
C ASP A 226 -9.67 12.28 1.28
N ARG A 227 -9.96 12.73 0.07
CA ARG A 227 -9.11 13.71 -0.64
C ARG A 227 -9.15 15.12 -0.06
N TYR A 228 -9.98 15.37 0.96
CA TYR A 228 -10.13 16.67 1.62
C TYR A 228 -9.36 16.71 2.97
N GLY A 229 -8.70 15.61 3.33
CA GLY A 229 -7.88 15.51 4.52
C GLY A 229 -8.62 15.00 5.76
N SER A 230 -9.90 14.66 5.66
CA SER A 230 -10.65 14.05 6.77
C SER A 230 -10.05 12.67 7.05
N ASP A 231 -9.76 12.36 8.32
CA ASP A 231 -9.13 11.10 8.74
C ASP A 231 -9.95 10.43 9.84
N LEU A 232 -10.58 9.29 9.50
CA LEU A 232 -11.39 8.47 10.39
C LEU A 232 -10.61 8.02 11.63
N TYR A 233 -9.32 7.71 11.50
CA TYR A 233 -8.49 7.31 12.63
C TYR A 233 -8.23 8.47 13.58
N ALA A 234 -8.05 9.68 13.05
CA ALA A 234 -7.90 10.88 13.88
C ALA A 234 -9.20 11.22 14.61
N MET A 235 -10.33 11.20 13.90
CA MET A 235 -11.67 11.44 14.48
C MET A 235 -11.99 10.43 15.57
N ALA A 236 -11.73 9.14 15.33
CA ALA A 236 -11.91 8.10 16.34
C ALA A 236 -11.08 8.40 17.59
N ARG A 237 -9.76 8.65 17.46
CA ARG A 237 -8.89 8.94 18.61
C ARG A 237 -9.36 10.15 19.43
N SER A 238 -9.83 11.22 18.79
CA SER A 238 -10.37 12.39 19.48
C SER A 238 -11.65 12.08 20.25
N ALA A 239 -12.55 11.26 19.68
CA ALA A 239 -13.76 10.79 20.36
C ALA A 239 -13.45 9.90 21.58
N TRP A 240 -12.40 9.07 21.52
CA TRP A 240 -11.96 8.26 22.66
C TRP A 240 -11.34 9.12 23.78
N ARG A 241 -10.51 10.12 23.45
CA ARG A 241 -9.89 11.03 24.43
C ARG A 241 -10.92 11.84 25.20
N SER A 242 -11.87 12.46 24.49
CA SER A 242 -12.97 13.22 25.10
C SER A 242 -13.88 12.37 25.99
N ARG A 243 -14.10 11.10 25.65
CA ARG A 243 -14.83 10.14 26.52
C ARG A 243 -14.02 9.68 27.75
N GLY A 244 -12.70 9.71 27.68
CA GLY A 244 -11.81 9.41 28.80
C GLY A 244 -11.75 10.54 29.84
N GLU A 245 -11.67 11.79 29.39
CA GLU A 245 -11.67 12.97 30.28
C GLU A 245 -12.99 13.16 31.03
N ASN A 246 -14.14 12.89 30.39
CA ASN A 246 -15.45 12.96 31.05
C ASN A 246 -15.68 11.88 32.13
N ARG A 247 -14.82 10.86 32.24
CA ARG A 247 -14.86 9.86 33.33
C ARG A 247 -13.89 10.15 34.47
N ALA A 248 -12.91 11.02 34.27
CA ALA A 248 -11.91 11.38 35.28
C ALA A 248 -12.25 12.66 36.07
N GLY A 249 -13.16 13.50 35.56
CA GLY A 249 -13.59 14.75 36.20
C GLY A 249 -14.89 14.68 37.01
N GLY A 250 -15.40 13.47 37.29
CA GLY A 250 -16.63 13.25 38.05
C GLY A 250 -16.37 12.36 39.26
N SER A 251 -15.71 12.91 40.28
CA SER A 251 -15.71 12.42 41.66
C SER A 251 -15.69 13.60 42.62
#